data_AF-X6LJX3-F1
#
_entry.id   AF-X6LJX3-F1
#
_cell.length_a   1.000
_cell.length_b   1.000
_cell.length_c   1.000
_cell.angle_alpha   90.00
_cell.angle_beta   90.00
_cell.angle_gamma   90.00
#
_symmetry.space_group_name_H-M   'P 1'
#
loop_
_entity.id
_entity.type
_entity.pdbx_description
1 polymer ?
#
loop_
_entity_poly.entity_id
_entity_poly.type
_entity_poly.pdbx_seq_one_letter_code
_entity_poly.pdbx_strand_id
1 'polypeptide(L)'
;MAFCFLNFEKYFVIEPYGNEKVIFNAIDLSNKGRIERSKEANWKHLLQIIKDQLKLTDTSTFLFIKKDNPDDQIDNDGDLMDLWNELNKNIKVMHYTLKMRCLLITKEDKLMTWCPKNSDDPNFRHEMETKNWSQHFEDLKQFVGISTNNEWLSESDQDKKIQSGEDLKVIWAERYNDSETCYLRLKVISDNIGESGETGEEQADENIKTKKEEEENGRDFNPSDNKFDTDKETNEEGKEAEHHKQQEDEPTKDKGVQGYP
;
A
#
# COMPACT_ATOMS: atom_id res chain seq x y z
N MET A 1 10.21 41.49 -3.56
CA MET A 1 10.66 40.10 -3.40
C MET A 1 9.47 39.19 -3.60
N ALA A 2 9.44 38.42 -4.69
CA ALA A 2 8.46 37.38 -4.87
C ALA A 2 8.99 36.12 -4.19
N PHE A 3 8.34 35.68 -3.11
CA PHE A 3 8.54 34.32 -2.60
C PHE A 3 7.87 33.37 -3.60
N CYS A 4 8.67 32.71 -4.43
CA CYS A 4 8.24 31.52 -5.14
C CYS A 4 8.02 30.43 -4.09
N PHE A 5 6.80 30.34 -3.54
CA PHE A 5 6.36 29.12 -2.89
C PHE A 5 6.35 28.04 -3.97
N LEU A 6 7.32 27.14 -3.93
CA LEU A 6 7.25 25.86 -4.62
C LEU A 6 6.05 25.13 -4.01
N ASN A 7 4.87 25.32 -4.59
CA ASN A 7 3.75 24.41 -4.37
C ASN A 7 4.13 23.10 -5.04
N PHE A 8 4.81 22.25 -4.29
CA PHE A 8 4.97 20.86 -4.70
C PHE A 8 3.59 20.23 -4.74
N GLU A 9 3.26 19.66 -5.89
CA GLU A 9 1.98 18.99 -6.13
C GLU A 9 1.84 17.81 -5.16
N LYS A 10 0.71 17.79 -4.44
CA LYS A 10 0.36 16.70 -3.51
C LYS A 10 -0.32 15.59 -4.28
N TYR A 11 -0.04 14.34 -3.95
CA TYR A 11 -0.65 13.19 -4.61
C TYR A 11 -0.71 11.97 -3.70
N PHE A 12 -1.46 10.95 -4.11
CA PHE A 12 -1.39 9.62 -3.52
C PHE A 12 -0.66 8.67 -4.45
N VAL A 13 0.22 7.86 -3.86
CA VAL A 13 0.82 6.69 -4.52
C VAL A 13 0.00 5.49 -4.10
N ILE A 14 -0.67 4.85 -5.05
CA ILE A 14 -1.36 3.58 -4.81
C ILE A 14 -0.38 2.47 -5.21
N GLU A 15 -0.03 1.64 -4.23
CA GLU A 15 0.72 0.41 -4.38
C GLU A 15 -0.29 -0.75 -4.48
N PRO A 16 -0.63 -1.19 -5.71
CA PRO A 16 -1.46 -2.37 -5.94
C PRO A 16 -0.66 -3.64 -5.65
N TYR A 17 -0.68 -4.58 -6.60
CA TYR A 17 0.12 -5.78 -6.62
C TYR A 17 1.38 -5.60 -7.47
N GLY A 18 2.46 -6.27 -7.09
CA GLY A 18 3.74 -6.20 -7.81
C GLY A 18 4.42 -4.84 -7.73
N ASN A 19 5.12 -4.46 -8.81
CA ASN A 19 5.94 -3.25 -8.88
C ASN A 19 5.22 -2.05 -9.53
N GLU A 20 4.00 -2.25 -10.02
CA GLU A 20 3.21 -1.18 -10.63
C GLU A 20 2.76 -0.19 -9.56
N LYS A 21 2.62 1.08 -9.93
CA LYS A 21 2.13 2.14 -9.04
C LYS A 21 1.17 3.01 -9.81
N VAL A 22 0.06 3.37 -9.17
CA VAL A 22 -0.91 4.31 -9.71
C VAL A 22 -0.76 5.62 -8.96
N ILE A 23 -0.61 6.73 -9.70
CA ILE A 23 -0.55 8.06 -9.11
C ILE A 23 -1.92 8.71 -9.21
N PHE A 24 -2.44 9.16 -8.07
CA PHE A 24 -3.71 9.87 -7.98
C PHE A 24 -3.49 11.32 -7.54
N ASN A 25 -4.02 12.24 -8.35
CA ASN A 25 -4.13 13.66 -8.03
C ASN A 25 -5.61 13.99 -7.83
N ALA A 26 -5.92 14.73 -6.77
CA ALA A 26 -7.28 15.19 -6.55
C ALA A 26 -7.69 16.26 -7.56
N ILE A 27 -8.98 16.26 -7.88
CA ILE A 27 -9.64 17.19 -8.79
C ILE A 27 -10.50 18.18 -8.02
N ASP A 28 -10.80 19.32 -8.67
CA ASP A 28 -11.72 20.35 -8.16
C ASP A 28 -11.39 20.80 -6.72
N LEU A 29 -10.11 21.10 -6.49
CA LEU A 29 -9.63 21.59 -5.21
C LEU A 29 -10.20 22.99 -4.91
N SER A 30 -10.53 23.22 -3.65
CA SER A 30 -10.78 24.58 -3.16
C SER A 30 -9.51 25.44 -3.25
N ASN A 31 -9.66 26.76 -3.06
CA ASN A 31 -8.53 27.69 -2.95
C ASN A 31 -7.55 27.38 -1.79
N LYS A 32 -7.94 26.49 -0.87
CA LYS A 32 -7.11 25.98 0.23
C LYS A 32 -6.55 24.58 -0.04
N GLY A 33 -6.68 24.05 -1.26
CA GLY A 33 -6.20 22.72 -1.66
C GLY A 33 -7.08 21.55 -1.21
N ARG A 34 -8.26 21.82 -0.63
CA ARG A 34 -9.11 20.80 -0.01
C ARG A 34 -10.23 20.28 -0.92
N ILE A 35 -10.72 19.06 -0.67
CA ILE A 35 -11.71 18.35 -1.51
C ILE A 35 -13.12 18.22 -0.91
N GLU A 36 -13.49 18.93 0.16
CA GLU A 36 -14.76 18.66 0.86
C GLU A 36 -16.01 18.78 -0.04
N ARG A 37 -15.96 19.67 -1.05
CA ARG A 37 -17.06 19.87 -2.01
C ARG A 37 -17.07 18.86 -3.16
N SER A 38 -15.96 18.17 -3.39
CA SER A 38 -15.70 17.28 -4.51
C SER A 38 -15.29 15.87 -4.08
N LYS A 39 -15.50 15.52 -2.80
CA LYS A 39 -15.06 14.25 -2.20
C LYS A 39 -15.60 13.02 -2.94
N GLU A 40 -16.89 13.00 -3.26
CA GLU A 40 -17.51 11.90 -4.01
C GLU A 40 -16.95 11.77 -5.43
N ALA A 41 -16.67 12.91 -6.10
CA ALA A 41 -16.10 12.93 -7.44
C ALA A 41 -14.65 12.41 -7.42
N ASN A 42 -13.88 12.84 -6.41
CA ASN A 42 -12.51 12.37 -6.18
C ASN A 42 -12.46 10.88 -5.86
N TRP A 43 -13.39 10.37 -5.04
CA TRP A 43 -13.50 8.94 -4.76
C TRP A 43 -13.77 8.13 -6.03
N LYS A 44 -14.77 8.53 -6.83
CA LYS A 44 -15.08 7.88 -8.11
C LYS A 44 -13.90 7.94 -9.08
N HIS A 45 -13.22 9.09 -9.14
CA HIS A 45 -12.06 9.29 -10.00
C HIS A 45 -10.88 8.40 -9.60
N LEU A 46 -10.59 8.27 -8.31
CA LEU A 46 -9.57 7.36 -7.77
C LEU A 46 -9.85 5.91 -8.21
N LEU A 47 -11.08 5.43 -7.96
CA LEU A 47 -11.47 4.07 -8.33
C LEU A 47 -11.35 3.83 -9.84
N GLN A 48 -11.76 4.79 -10.66
CA GLN A 48 -11.71 4.67 -12.12
C GLN A 48 -10.27 4.66 -12.64
N ILE A 49 -9.42 5.58 -12.17
CA ILE A 49 -8.00 5.64 -12.57
C ILE A 49 -7.31 4.30 -12.30
N ILE A 50 -7.57 3.69 -11.14
CA ILE A 50 -6.97 2.41 -10.78
C ILE A 50 -7.44 1.31 -11.73
N LYS A 51 -8.76 1.22 -11.98
CA LYS A 51 -9.30 0.23 -12.91
C LYS A 51 -8.73 0.38 -14.32
N ASP A 52 -8.62 1.62 -14.80
CA ASP A 52 -8.11 1.91 -16.14
C ASP A 52 -6.61 1.58 -16.26
N GLN A 53 -5.79 2.04 -15.30
CA GLN A 53 -4.33 1.84 -15.36
C GLN A 53 -3.94 0.38 -15.15
N LEU A 54 -4.66 -0.33 -14.26
CA LEU A 54 -4.41 -1.74 -13.97
C LEU A 54 -5.21 -2.70 -14.87
N LYS A 55 -6.01 -2.17 -15.81
CA LYS A 55 -6.88 -2.93 -16.73
C LYS A 55 -7.80 -3.91 -16.00
N LEU A 56 -8.34 -3.48 -14.86
CA LEU A 56 -9.26 -4.26 -14.06
C LEU A 56 -10.67 -4.23 -14.66
N THR A 57 -11.44 -5.28 -14.41
CA THR A 57 -12.86 -5.28 -14.75
C THR A 57 -13.63 -4.24 -13.92
N ASP A 58 -14.74 -3.73 -14.47
CA ASP A 58 -15.61 -2.76 -13.76
C ASP A 58 -16.18 -3.32 -12.44
N THR A 59 -16.31 -4.64 -12.35
CA THR A 59 -16.80 -5.34 -11.16
C THR A 59 -15.75 -5.51 -10.07
N SER A 60 -14.48 -5.18 -10.36
CA SER A 60 -13.37 -5.34 -9.41
C SER A 60 -13.57 -4.53 -8.13
N THR A 61 -13.29 -5.17 -7.00
CA THR A 61 -13.35 -4.58 -5.67
C THR A 61 -11.99 -4.67 -4.98
N PHE A 62 -11.65 -3.64 -4.20
CA PHE A 62 -10.39 -3.52 -3.47
C PHE A 62 -10.57 -2.54 -2.31
N LEU A 63 -9.79 -2.74 -1.25
CA LEU A 63 -9.72 -1.83 -0.11
C LEU A 63 -8.39 -1.10 -0.13
N PHE A 64 -8.35 0.12 0.39
CA PHE A 64 -7.09 0.82 0.60
C PHE A 64 -6.72 0.82 2.07
N ILE A 65 -5.45 0.65 2.34
CA ILE A 65 -4.88 0.87 3.68
C ILE A 65 -3.69 1.80 3.59
N LYS A 66 -3.43 2.54 4.65
CA LYS A 66 -2.22 3.35 4.73
C LYS A 66 -0.99 2.44 4.87
N LYS A 67 0.07 2.68 4.11
CA LYS A 67 1.28 1.85 4.17
C LYS A 67 1.95 1.85 5.56
N ASP A 68 1.96 3.00 6.22
CA ASP A 68 2.52 3.22 7.55
C ASP A 68 1.55 2.86 8.69
N ASN A 69 0.26 2.64 8.39
CA ASN A 69 -0.73 2.19 9.36
C ASN A 69 -1.75 1.25 8.69
N PRO A 70 -1.51 -0.08 8.70
CA PRO A 70 -2.35 -1.05 7.98
C PRO A 70 -3.75 -1.27 8.60
N ASP A 71 -3.97 -0.73 9.81
CA ASP A 71 -5.28 -0.69 10.47
C ASP A 71 -6.11 0.55 10.04
N ASP A 72 -5.48 1.56 9.43
CA ASP A 72 -6.19 2.71 8.84
C ASP A 72 -6.66 2.36 7.43
N GLN A 73 -7.91 1.92 7.34
CA GLN A 73 -8.59 1.66 6.09
C GLN A 73 -9.20 2.94 5.50
N ILE A 74 -9.11 3.08 4.18
CA ILE A 74 -9.74 4.15 3.41
C ILE A 74 -10.73 3.48 2.46
N ASP A 75 -12.02 3.52 2.78
CA ASP A 75 -13.04 2.77 2.03
C ASP A 75 -14.18 3.65 1.49
N ASN A 76 -14.17 4.93 1.84
CA ASN A 76 -15.19 5.88 1.38
C ASN A 76 -14.59 7.26 1.06
N ASP A 77 -15.45 8.13 0.53
CA ASP A 77 -15.10 9.49 0.13
C ASP A 77 -14.78 10.41 1.33
N GLY A 78 -15.34 10.13 2.51
CA GLY A 78 -15.02 10.80 3.75
C GLY A 78 -13.59 10.53 4.21
N ASP A 79 -13.18 9.26 4.25
CA ASP A 79 -11.82 8.87 4.64
C ASP A 79 -10.79 9.45 3.66
N LEU A 80 -11.08 9.38 2.35
CA LEU A 80 -10.22 9.97 1.32
C LEU A 80 -10.08 11.48 1.53
N MET A 81 -11.18 12.16 1.86
CA MET A 81 -11.19 13.60 2.15
C MET A 81 -10.36 13.94 3.39
N ASP A 82 -10.50 13.19 4.47
CA ASP A 82 -9.75 13.43 5.70
C ASP A 82 -8.26 13.21 5.47
N LEU A 83 -7.89 12.12 4.80
CA LEU A 83 -6.51 11.81 4.46
C LEU A 83 -5.89 12.87 3.52
N TRP A 84 -6.64 13.33 2.51
CA TRP A 84 -6.18 14.38 1.60
C TRP A 84 -5.98 15.72 2.33
N ASN A 85 -6.91 16.06 3.23
CA ASN A 85 -6.82 17.27 4.03
C ASN A 85 -5.65 17.21 5.03
N GLU A 86 -5.34 16.03 5.57
CA GLU A 86 -4.14 15.79 6.37
C GLU A 86 -2.87 16.03 5.55
N LEU A 87 -2.77 15.42 4.36
CA LEU A 87 -1.64 15.59 3.46
C LEU A 87 -1.41 17.08 3.11
N ASN A 88 -2.48 17.82 2.82
CA ASN A 88 -2.39 19.25 2.49
C ASN A 88 -1.93 20.14 3.65
N LYS A 89 -2.24 19.77 4.90
CA LYS A 89 -1.75 20.50 6.07
C LYS A 89 -0.25 20.30 6.24
N ASN A 90 0.30 19.19 5.75
CA ASN A 90 1.70 18.86 5.89
C ASN A 90 2.55 19.48 4.77
N ILE A 91 3.28 20.55 5.08
CA ILE A 91 4.12 21.27 4.11
C ILE A 91 5.27 20.37 3.61
N LYS A 92 5.76 19.43 4.43
CA LYS A 92 6.95 18.60 4.12
C LYS A 92 6.62 17.34 3.34
N VAL A 93 5.45 16.74 3.58
CA VAL A 93 5.07 15.46 2.96
C VAL A 93 4.37 15.71 1.64
N MET A 94 4.91 15.20 0.54
CA MET A 94 4.33 15.41 -0.79
C MET A 94 3.31 14.36 -1.19
N HIS A 95 3.42 13.16 -0.62
CA HIS A 95 2.47 12.10 -0.90
C HIS A 95 2.29 11.18 0.29
N TYR A 96 1.14 10.52 0.31
CA TYR A 96 0.94 9.32 1.07
C TYR A 96 0.91 8.11 0.15
N THR A 97 1.31 6.97 0.72
CA THR A 97 1.28 5.69 0.02
C THR A 97 0.15 4.84 0.59
N LEU A 98 -0.76 4.42 -0.29
CA LEU A 98 -1.85 3.52 0.01
C LEU A 98 -1.56 2.16 -0.60
N LYS A 99 -1.75 1.08 0.15
CA LYS A 99 -1.67 -0.29 -0.36
C LYS A 99 -3.08 -0.80 -0.70
N MET A 100 -3.21 -1.56 -1.78
CA MET A 100 -4.47 -2.23 -2.10
C MET A 100 -4.55 -3.59 -1.44
N ARG A 101 -5.59 -3.82 -0.64
CA ARG A 101 -5.92 -5.12 -0.07
C ARG A 101 -6.99 -5.81 -0.91
N CYS A 102 -6.64 -6.94 -1.55
CA CYS A 102 -7.56 -7.69 -2.41
C CYS A 102 -7.04 -9.10 -2.78
N LEU A 103 -7.92 -9.95 -3.31
CA LEU A 103 -7.53 -11.13 -4.06
C LEU A 103 -7.45 -10.77 -5.54
N LEU A 104 -6.26 -10.89 -6.14
CA LEU A 104 -6.04 -10.66 -7.56
C LEU A 104 -6.30 -11.94 -8.33
N ILE A 105 -7.25 -11.94 -9.26
CA ILE A 105 -7.68 -13.13 -9.98
C ILE A 105 -7.44 -12.93 -11.48
N THR A 106 -6.83 -13.92 -12.12
CA THR A 106 -6.69 -13.97 -13.57
C THR A 106 -7.55 -15.09 -14.15
N LYS A 107 -8.44 -14.76 -15.10
CA LYS A 107 -9.25 -15.72 -15.86
C LYS A 107 -9.42 -15.21 -17.29
N GLU A 108 -9.15 -16.04 -18.30
CA GLU A 108 -9.35 -15.71 -19.72
C GLU A 108 -8.74 -14.35 -20.13
N ASP A 109 -7.48 -14.12 -19.76
CA ASP A 109 -6.74 -12.85 -19.99
C ASP A 109 -7.35 -11.59 -19.34
N LYS A 110 -8.39 -11.75 -18.51
CA LYS A 110 -8.96 -10.67 -17.71
C LYS A 110 -8.37 -10.68 -16.32
N LEU A 111 -8.07 -9.46 -15.86
CA LEU A 111 -7.61 -9.22 -14.51
C LEU A 111 -8.76 -8.63 -13.70
N MET A 112 -9.04 -9.24 -12.56
CA MET A 112 -10.08 -8.77 -11.65
C MET A 112 -9.59 -8.85 -10.21
N THR A 113 -10.10 -7.98 -9.36
CA THR A 113 -9.83 -8.04 -7.92
C THR A 113 -11.11 -8.29 -7.15
N TRP A 114 -10.98 -8.96 -6.02
CA TRP A 114 -12.12 -9.26 -5.16
C TRP A 114 -11.79 -9.09 -3.68
N CYS A 115 -12.75 -8.53 -2.94
CA CYS A 115 -12.78 -8.50 -1.48
C CYS A 115 -14.09 -9.13 -0.97
N PRO A 116 -14.09 -9.76 0.22
CA PRO A 116 -15.31 -10.20 0.88
C PRO A 116 -16.30 -9.04 1.07
N LYS A 117 -17.59 -9.33 0.98
CA LYS A 117 -18.63 -8.34 1.31
C LYS A 117 -18.48 -7.87 2.76
N ASN A 118 -18.69 -6.58 3.00
CA ASN A 118 -18.54 -5.92 4.30
C ASN A 118 -17.10 -5.89 4.85
N SER A 119 -16.10 -6.20 4.02
CA SER A 119 -14.69 -6.07 4.43
C SER A 119 -14.22 -4.63 4.55
N ASP A 120 -15.04 -3.68 4.08
CA ASP A 120 -14.96 -2.26 4.36
C ASP A 120 -15.25 -1.93 5.85
N ASP A 121 -15.83 -2.84 6.64
CA ASP A 121 -15.98 -2.60 8.08
C ASP A 121 -14.62 -2.69 8.80
N PRO A 122 -14.18 -1.66 9.56
CA PRO A 122 -12.97 -1.73 10.37
C PRO A 122 -12.91 -2.91 11.34
N ASN A 123 -14.07 -3.38 11.81
CA ASN A 123 -14.19 -4.54 12.70
C ASN A 123 -14.19 -5.88 11.95
N PHE A 124 -14.20 -5.90 10.62
CA PHE A 124 -14.26 -7.13 9.84
C PHE A 124 -13.17 -8.13 10.24
N ARG A 125 -11.97 -7.63 10.53
CA ARG A 125 -10.84 -8.44 11.03
C ARG A 125 -11.17 -9.15 12.34
N HIS A 126 -11.80 -8.45 13.29
CA HIS A 126 -12.13 -9.00 14.60
C HIS A 126 -13.36 -9.90 14.58
N GLU A 127 -14.23 -9.72 13.58
CA GLU A 127 -15.43 -10.53 13.36
C GLU A 127 -15.21 -11.69 12.39
N MET A 128 -13.98 -11.94 11.99
CA MET A 128 -13.65 -12.95 10.97
C MET A 128 -14.21 -14.33 11.32
N GLU A 129 -14.20 -14.72 12.60
CA GLU A 129 -14.74 -15.99 13.08
C GLU A 129 -16.28 -16.11 12.99
N THR A 130 -17.00 -14.97 12.95
CA THR A 130 -18.47 -14.95 12.93
C THR A 130 -19.04 -14.76 11.52
N LYS A 131 -18.21 -14.40 10.54
CA LYS A 131 -18.64 -14.26 9.14
C LYS A 131 -18.93 -15.63 8.51
N ASN A 132 -19.90 -15.65 7.61
CA ASN A 132 -20.25 -16.84 6.84
C ASN A 132 -19.29 -17.00 5.65
N TRP A 133 -18.13 -17.60 5.90
CA TRP A 133 -17.10 -17.82 4.89
C TRP A 133 -17.50 -18.77 3.77
N SER A 134 -18.39 -19.72 4.05
CA SER A 134 -18.98 -20.56 3.00
C SER A 134 -19.74 -19.73 1.99
N GLN A 135 -20.53 -18.75 2.45
CA GLN A 135 -21.23 -17.83 1.55
C GLN A 135 -20.25 -16.93 0.79
N HIS A 136 -19.22 -16.40 1.44
CA HIS A 136 -18.19 -15.60 0.75
C HIS A 136 -17.47 -16.41 -0.34
N PHE A 137 -17.24 -17.71 -0.12
CA PHE A 137 -16.63 -18.57 -1.11
C PHE A 137 -17.57 -18.85 -2.30
N GLU A 138 -18.87 -19.06 -2.07
CA GLU A 138 -19.85 -19.13 -3.16
C GLU A 138 -19.94 -17.81 -3.94
N ASP A 139 -19.95 -16.68 -3.24
CA ASP A 139 -19.96 -15.35 -3.86
C ASP A 139 -18.71 -15.13 -4.72
N LEU A 140 -17.53 -15.57 -4.26
CA LEU A 140 -16.28 -15.49 -5.01
C LEU A 140 -16.33 -16.37 -6.27
N LYS A 141 -16.79 -17.62 -6.15
CA LYS A 141 -16.96 -18.50 -7.32
C LYS A 141 -17.92 -17.90 -8.35
N GLN A 142 -19.04 -17.34 -7.89
CA GLN A 142 -20.00 -16.67 -8.76
C GLN A 142 -19.39 -15.43 -9.44
N PHE A 143 -18.63 -14.63 -8.69
CA PHE A 143 -17.93 -13.45 -9.20
C PHE A 143 -16.94 -13.80 -10.33
N VAL A 144 -16.16 -14.87 -10.15
CA VAL A 144 -15.20 -15.36 -11.13
C VAL A 144 -15.89 -16.12 -12.28
N GLY A 145 -17.15 -16.52 -12.10
CA GLY A 145 -17.89 -17.32 -13.08
C GLY A 145 -17.42 -18.78 -13.12
N ILE A 146 -17.07 -19.36 -11.96
CA ILE A 146 -16.78 -20.80 -11.82
C ILE A 146 -18.10 -21.53 -11.74
N SER A 147 -18.53 -22.12 -12.86
CA SER A 147 -19.85 -22.76 -12.99
C SER A 147 -19.80 -24.27 -13.14
N THR A 148 -18.61 -24.87 -13.31
CA THR A 148 -18.45 -26.31 -13.52
C THR A 148 -17.60 -26.93 -12.42
N ASN A 149 -17.79 -28.22 -12.15
CA ASN A 149 -16.96 -29.00 -11.22
C ASN A 149 -15.50 -29.14 -11.68
N ASN A 150 -15.20 -28.70 -12.91
CA ASN A 150 -13.91 -28.86 -13.55
C ASN A 150 -13.04 -27.61 -13.38
N GLU A 151 -13.59 -26.50 -12.88
CA GLU A 151 -12.83 -25.27 -12.61
C GLU A 151 -12.61 -25.08 -11.10
N TRP A 152 -11.42 -24.63 -10.70
CA TRP A 152 -11.16 -24.24 -9.32
C TRP A 152 -10.20 -23.06 -9.20
N LEU A 153 -10.27 -22.39 -8.04
CA LEU A 153 -9.30 -21.36 -7.66
C LEU A 153 -8.09 -21.99 -7.00
N SER A 154 -6.92 -21.52 -7.40
CA SER A 154 -5.65 -21.91 -6.80
C SER A 154 -4.77 -20.70 -6.57
N GLU A 155 -4.01 -20.73 -5.48
CA GLU A 155 -2.93 -19.76 -5.23
C GLU A 155 -1.84 -19.91 -6.30
N SER A 156 -1.46 -18.82 -6.94
CA SER A 156 -0.59 -18.87 -8.11
C SER A 156 0.82 -19.35 -7.78
N ASP A 157 1.32 -19.02 -6.59
CA ASP A 157 2.70 -19.29 -6.19
C ASP A 157 2.89 -20.65 -5.52
N GLN A 158 1.80 -21.26 -5.03
CA GLN A 158 1.85 -22.51 -4.25
C GLN A 158 1.05 -23.67 -4.87
N ASP A 159 0.31 -23.42 -5.95
CA ASP A 159 -0.62 -24.38 -6.56
C ASP A 159 -1.62 -25.00 -5.56
N LYS A 160 -1.86 -24.29 -4.45
CA LYS A 160 -2.78 -24.73 -3.40
C LYS A 160 -4.21 -24.44 -3.85
N LYS A 161 -5.03 -25.47 -3.93
CA LYS A 161 -6.45 -25.37 -4.29
C LYS A 161 -7.25 -24.85 -3.10
N ILE A 162 -8.09 -23.84 -3.33
CA ILE A 162 -9.07 -23.35 -2.36
C ILE A 162 -10.31 -24.25 -2.46
N GLN A 163 -10.57 -25.03 -1.41
CA GLN A 163 -11.64 -26.03 -1.42
C GLN A 163 -12.89 -25.58 -0.66
N SER A 164 -12.75 -24.63 0.26
CA SER A 164 -13.79 -24.26 1.19
C SER A 164 -13.76 -22.78 1.59
N GLY A 165 -14.83 -22.35 2.27
CA GLY A 165 -14.85 -21.05 2.96
C GLY A 165 -13.75 -20.93 4.01
N GLU A 166 -13.40 -22.00 4.73
CA GLU A 166 -12.35 -21.94 5.74
C GLU A 166 -10.97 -21.71 5.10
N ASP A 167 -10.70 -22.32 3.94
CA ASP A 167 -9.47 -22.03 3.19
C ASP A 167 -9.42 -20.55 2.78
N LEU A 168 -10.55 -20.02 2.27
CA LEU A 168 -10.66 -18.61 1.90
C LEU A 168 -10.47 -17.68 3.10
N LYS A 169 -11.00 -18.04 4.27
CA LYS A 169 -10.82 -17.30 5.51
C LYS A 169 -9.35 -17.22 5.91
N VAL A 170 -8.65 -18.35 5.93
CA VAL A 170 -7.21 -18.41 6.25
C VAL A 170 -6.42 -17.55 5.28
N ILE A 171 -6.68 -17.70 3.98
CA ILE A 171 -6.08 -16.88 2.92
C ILE A 171 -6.32 -15.39 3.15
N TRP A 172 -7.54 -14.99 3.49
CA TRP A 172 -7.87 -13.58 3.72
C TRP A 172 -7.25 -13.04 5.01
N ALA A 173 -7.21 -13.84 6.08
CA ALA A 173 -6.62 -13.49 7.36
C ALA A 173 -5.13 -13.14 7.24
N GLU A 174 -4.39 -13.90 6.43
CA GLU A 174 -2.97 -13.63 6.17
C GLU A 174 -2.75 -12.22 5.58
N ARG A 175 -3.68 -11.71 4.75
CA ARG A 175 -3.57 -10.39 4.11
C ARG A 175 -3.72 -9.21 5.09
N TYR A 176 -4.21 -9.44 6.31
CA TYR A 176 -4.25 -8.42 7.36
C TYR A 176 -2.96 -8.38 8.19
N ASN A 177 -2.24 -9.50 8.27
CA ASN A 177 -1.17 -9.64 9.26
C ASN A 177 0.19 -9.14 8.76
N ASP A 178 0.37 -9.00 7.45
CA ASP A 178 1.60 -8.49 6.87
C ASP A 178 1.29 -7.41 5.82
N SER A 179 1.79 -6.21 6.09
CA SER A 179 1.64 -5.07 5.19
C SER A 179 2.27 -5.34 3.81
N GLU A 180 3.26 -6.23 3.70
CA GLU A 180 3.89 -6.61 2.43
C GLU A 180 3.06 -7.63 1.63
N THR A 181 2.09 -8.32 2.26
CA THR A 181 1.22 -9.32 1.61
C THR A 181 -0.25 -8.90 1.57
N CYS A 182 -0.52 -7.61 1.32
CA CYS A 182 -1.88 -7.10 1.24
C CYS A 182 -2.70 -7.71 0.08
N TYR A 183 -2.06 -8.38 -0.88
CA TYR A 183 -2.73 -9.06 -1.97
C TYR A 183 -2.29 -10.53 -2.10
N LEU A 184 -3.13 -11.33 -2.73
CA LEU A 184 -2.78 -12.69 -3.15
C LEU A 184 -3.22 -12.93 -4.60
N ARG A 185 -2.34 -13.53 -5.41
CA ARG A 185 -2.65 -13.89 -6.79
C ARG A 185 -3.30 -15.27 -6.86
N LEU A 186 -4.51 -15.31 -7.39
CA LEU A 186 -5.26 -16.51 -7.70
C LEU A 186 -5.32 -16.74 -9.21
N LYS A 187 -5.27 -18.01 -9.59
CA LYS A 187 -5.53 -18.47 -10.95
C LYS A 187 -6.73 -19.40 -10.96
N VAL A 188 -7.49 -19.34 -12.05
CA VAL A 188 -8.55 -20.31 -12.34
C VAL A 188 -7.93 -21.44 -13.15
N ILE A 189 -8.03 -22.67 -12.64
CA ILE A 189 -7.53 -23.88 -13.32
C ILE A 189 -8.73 -24.68 -13.79
N SER A 190 -8.68 -25.21 -15.01
CA SER A 190 -9.66 -26.13 -15.58
C SER A 190 -9.07 -27.51 -15.78
N ASP A 191 -9.79 -28.57 -15.38
CA ASP A 191 -9.50 -29.94 -15.80
C ASP A 191 -9.74 -30.01 -17.31
N ASN A 192 -8.66 -30.03 -18.09
CA ASN A 192 -8.76 -30.32 -19.52
C ASN A 192 -9.26 -31.76 -19.69
N ILE A 193 -10.55 -31.94 -19.94
CA ILE A 193 -11.08 -33.20 -20.46
C ILE A 193 -10.49 -33.34 -21.86
N GLY A 194 -9.51 -34.23 -22.00
CA GLY A 194 -8.59 -34.25 -23.12
C GLY A 194 -9.24 -34.42 -24.49
N GLU A 195 -8.71 -33.68 -25.47
CA GLU A 195 -8.41 -34.20 -26.80
C GLU A 195 -6.99 -33.77 -27.18
N SER A 196 -6.18 -34.75 -27.57
CA SER A 196 -4.76 -34.66 -27.88
C SER A 196 -4.46 -34.01 -29.23
N GLY A 197 -3.41 -33.19 -29.26
CA GLY A 197 -2.62 -32.89 -30.46
C GLY A 197 -1.33 -32.14 -30.10
N GLU A 198 -0.22 -32.87 -30.00
CA GLU A 198 1.16 -32.36 -29.78
C GLU A 198 1.50 -31.21 -30.74
N THR A 199 2.10 -30.11 -30.27
CA THR A 199 3.55 -29.89 -30.12
C THR A 199 3.67 -28.56 -29.36
N GLY A 200 4.34 -28.44 -28.22
CA GLY A 200 5.76 -28.72 -28.04
C GLY A 200 6.52 -27.40 -28.16
N GLU A 201 6.70 -26.68 -27.05
CA GLU A 201 7.95 -25.96 -26.76
C GLU A 201 8.00 -25.61 -25.27
N GLU A 202 9.01 -26.19 -24.63
CA GLU A 202 9.37 -26.10 -23.23
C GLU A 202 9.86 -24.70 -22.85
N GLN A 203 9.73 -24.43 -21.56
CA GLN A 203 10.39 -23.38 -20.81
C GLN A 203 11.89 -23.26 -21.13
N ALA A 204 12.39 -22.03 -21.11
CA ALA A 204 13.75 -21.76 -20.69
C ALA A 204 13.77 -20.53 -19.78
N ASP A 205 13.56 -20.78 -18.49
CA ASP A 205 14.22 -19.99 -17.45
C ASP A 205 15.69 -20.39 -17.45
N GLU A 206 16.58 -19.52 -17.94
CA GLU A 206 18.01 -19.64 -17.67
C GLU A 206 18.41 -18.66 -16.57
N ASN A 207 18.81 -19.25 -15.44
CA ASN A 207 19.51 -18.59 -14.37
C ASN A 207 21.02 -18.98 -14.44
N ILE A 208 21.89 -18.05 -14.02
CA ILE A 208 23.29 -18.23 -13.60
C ILE A 208 24.38 -18.29 -14.71
N LYS A 209 25.28 -17.29 -14.76
CA LYS A 209 26.67 -17.43 -14.23
C LYS A 209 27.50 -16.14 -14.27
N THR A 210 27.92 -15.72 -13.08
CA THR A 210 29.14 -14.96 -12.79
C THR A 210 30.37 -15.60 -13.45
N LYS A 211 31.16 -14.80 -14.16
CA LYS A 211 32.59 -15.08 -14.38
C LYS A 211 33.41 -13.91 -13.85
N LYS A 212 34.02 -14.12 -12.68
CA LYS A 212 35.32 -13.55 -12.34
C LYS A 212 36.35 -14.24 -13.24
N GLU A 213 37.14 -13.44 -13.96
CA GLU A 213 38.53 -13.76 -14.27
C GLU A 213 39.37 -12.54 -13.85
N GLU A 214 40.36 -12.82 -13.01
CA GLU A 214 41.38 -11.90 -12.49
C GLU A 214 42.51 -11.72 -13.51
N GLU A 215 43.12 -10.52 -13.46
CA GLU A 215 44.55 -10.20 -13.71
C GLU A 215 45.13 -10.51 -15.11
N GLU A 216 46.04 -9.75 -15.72
CA GLU A 216 46.92 -8.65 -15.33
C GLU A 216 47.44 -8.08 -16.68
N ASN A 217 47.61 -6.76 -16.80
CA ASN A 217 48.83 -6.16 -17.35
C ASN A 217 48.66 -4.65 -17.49
N GLY A 218 49.49 -3.93 -16.75
CA GLY A 218 49.50 -2.48 -16.72
C GLY A 218 50.01 -1.83 -18.00
N ARG A 219 49.71 -0.53 -18.08
CA ARG A 219 50.67 0.54 -18.35
C ARG A 219 50.03 1.89 -18.07
N ASP A 220 50.81 2.71 -17.38
CA ASP A 220 50.60 4.11 -17.04
C ASP A 220 50.03 4.96 -18.19
N PHE A 221 49.24 5.99 -17.85
CA PHE A 221 49.56 7.39 -18.17
C PHE A 221 48.59 8.36 -17.43
N ASN A 222 49.20 9.14 -16.52
CA ASN A 222 48.77 10.34 -15.77
C ASN A 222 47.35 10.95 -15.93
N PRO A 223 46.70 11.31 -14.81
CA PRO A 223 45.75 12.43 -14.75
C PRO A 223 46.49 13.74 -14.46
N SER A 224 46.27 14.76 -15.31
CA SER A 224 46.81 16.10 -15.10
C SER A 224 45.99 16.89 -14.09
N ASP A 225 46.71 17.37 -13.08
CA ASP A 225 46.50 18.51 -12.19
C ASP A 225 45.39 19.52 -12.58
N ASN A 226 44.56 19.87 -11.59
CA ASN A 226 44.42 21.27 -11.21
C ASN A 226 44.07 21.40 -9.72
N LYS A 227 45.04 21.98 -9.00
CA LYS A 227 44.95 22.54 -7.65
C LYS A 227 43.83 23.57 -7.53
N PHE A 228 43.20 23.67 -6.37
CA PHE A 228 43.21 24.93 -5.61
C PHE A 228 43.12 24.64 -4.11
N ASP A 229 43.87 25.46 -3.39
CA ASP A 229 44.37 25.25 -2.03
C ASP A 229 43.33 25.41 -0.91
N THR A 230 43.67 24.70 0.16
CA THR A 230 43.16 24.76 1.53
C THR A 230 43.46 26.12 2.17
N ASP A 231 42.54 26.63 2.98
CA ASP A 231 42.93 27.42 4.16
C ASP A 231 42.20 26.92 5.40
N LYS A 232 42.99 26.77 6.45
CA LYS A 232 42.74 26.13 7.72
C LYS A 232 42.93 27.20 8.77
N GLU A 233 41.91 27.53 9.56
CA GLU A 233 42.12 28.17 10.86
C GLU A 233 41.34 27.42 11.95
N THR A 234 42.15 26.78 12.79
CA THR A 234 41.89 26.21 14.09
C THR A 234 41.64 27.29 15.12
N ASN A 235 40.75 27.02 16.09
CA ASN A 235 41.02 27.37 17.48
C ASN A 235 40.30 26.40 18.43
N GLU A 236 41.10 25.78 19.29
CA GLU A 236 40.73 24.93 20.42
C GLU A 236 40.58 25.76 21.71
N GLU A 237 40.09 25.06 22.74
CA GLU A 237 40.10 25.34 24.18
C GLU A 237 39.02 26.30 24.72
N GLY A 238 38.24 25.98 25.76
CA GLY A 238 38.23 24.81 26.63
C GLY A 238 37.37 25.05 27.89
N LYS A 239 37.07 23.94 28.58
CA LYS A 239 36.74 23.76 30.02
C LYS A 239 35.39 24.28 30.55
N GLU A 240 34.50 23.39 31.02
CA GLU A 240 34.50 22.68 32.32
C GLU A 240 33.73 23.48 33.40
N ALA A 241 32.59 22.97 33.85
CA ALA A 241 32.24 22.82 35.27
C ALA A 241 30.75 22.53 35.48
N GLU A 242 30.54 21.76 36.52
CA GLU A 242 29.38 21.02 36.96
C GLU A 242 28.65 21.79 38.09
N HIS A 243 27.50 21.23 38.52
CA HIS A 243 26.90 21.31 39.87
C HIS A 243 25.76 22.31 40.24
N HIS A 244 24.74 21.67 40.84
CA HIS A 244 23.72 22.09 41.84
C HIS A 244 22.42 22.76 41.36
N LYS A 245 21.21 22.17 41.48
CA LYS A 245 20.44 21.47 42.55
C LYS A 245 19.73 22.44 43.51
N GLN A 246 18.38 22.41 43.52
CA GLN A 246 17.42 22.47 44.66
C GLN A 246 16.03 22.93 44.13
N GLN A 247 14.97 22.12 44.27
CA GLN A 247 14.02 22.01 45.42
C GLN A 247 13.16 23.28 45.57
N GLU A 248 11.86 23.22 45.31
CA GLU A 248 10.72 22.79 46.17
C GLU A 248 9.89 24.05 46.49
N ASP A 249 8.56 23.96 46.36
CA ASP A 249 7.56 24.47 47.31
C ASP A 249 6.19 24.67 46.62
N GLU A 250 5.34 23.65 46.73
CA GLU A 250 3.96 23.85 47.19
C GLU A 250 4.02 24.13 48.71
N PRO A 251 3.10 24.86 49.37
CA PRO A 251 1.69 24.44 49.43
C PRO A 251 0.60 25.51 49.75
N THR A 252 -0.66 25.01 49.74
CA THR A 252 -1.80 25.29 50.66
C THR A 252 -2.83 26.40 50.39
N LYS A 253 -4.06 25.94 50.08
CA LYS A 253 -5.39 26.16 50.70
C LYS A 253 -5.74 27.54 51.31
N ASP A 254 -6.90 28.07 50.92
CA ASP A 254 -8.07 28.27 51.83
C ASP A 254 -9.36 28.54 51.00
N LYS A 255 -10.37 27.67 51.06
CA LYS A 255 -11.69 27.82 51.73
C LYS A 255 -12.43 29.17 51.57
N GLY A 256 -13.66 29.07 51.06
CA GLY A 256 -14.72 30.05 51.26
C GLY A 256 -16.08 29.46 50.88
N VAL A 257 -16.93 29.26 51.88
CA VAL A 257 -18.23 28.58 51.87
C VAL A 257 -19.37 29.59 51.71
N GLN A 258 -20.57 29.08 51.38
CA GLN A 258 -21.94 29.65 51.51
C GLN A 258 -22.53 30.17 50.18
N GLY A 259 -23.73 29.80 49.72
CA GLY A 259 -24.85 29.08 50.34
C GLY A 259 -26.15 29.90 50.17
N TYR A 260 -27.24 29.20 49.82
CA TYR A 260 -28.67 29.59 49.69
C TYR A 260 -29.19 30.06 48.33
N PRO A 261 -30.49 29.84 48.01
CA PRO A 261 -31.59 29.31 48.85
C PRO A 261 -31.87 27.81 48.73
#